data_AF-A0A9E3G9B6-F1
#
_entry.id   AF-A0A9E3G9B6-F1
#
_cell.length_a   1.000
_cell.length_b   1.000
_cell.length_c   1.000
_cell.angle_alpha   90.00
_cell.angle_beta   90.00
_cell.angle_gamma   90.00
#
_symmetry.space_group_name_H-M   'P 1'
#
loop_
_entity.id
_entity.type
_entity.pdbx_description
1 polymer ?
#
loop_
_entity_poly.entity_id
_entity_poly.type
_entity_poly.pdbx_seq_one_letter_code
_entity_poly.pdbx_strand_id
1 'polypeptide(L)'
;MPSFERAALETWVQTWLQANKDCEKAGDWKPLADFYAPEATYGWNIGPKEDVMCVGIDEIRDIALGLEMEGLENWQYPYQKILIDDRQGEIVGFWKQIVLDGDGGQQEIYGIGGSWFRLNADTLIEWQRDFFDFGHVSALYMQLIKEGKLSAGMQKRIERSLAGEKLPGYYPLGQAPVPIW
;
A
#
# COMPACT_ATOMS: atom_id res chain seq x y z
N MET A 1 21.79 7.38 -12.08
CA MET A 1 22.11 8.09 -10.82
C MET A 1 23.34 7.47 -10.20
N PRO A 2 24.18 8.22 -9.46
CA PRO A 2 25.25 7.63 -8.66
C PRO A 2 24.68 6.64 -7.63
N SER A 3 25.46 5.64 -7.23
CA SER A 3 25.07 4.69 -6.19
C SER A 3 24.88 5.40 -4.85
N PHE A 4 23.89 4.99 -4.08
CA PHE A 4 23.71 5.47 -2.71
C PHE A 4 24.73 4.83 -1.79
N GLU A 5 25.08 5.53 -0.71
CA GLU A 5 25.74 4.87 0.40
C GLU A 5 24.75 3.94 1.10
N ARG A 6 25.15 2.68 1.33
CA ARG A 6 24.32 1.67 2.01
C ARG A 6 23.73 2.19 3.33
N ALA A 7 24.54 2.89 4.14
CA ALA A 7 24.12 3.43 5.42
C ALA A 7 23.00 4.50 5.30
N ALA A 8 22.99 5.27 4.20
CA ALA A 8 21.93 6.24 3.94
C ALA A 8 20.59 5.54 3.66
N LEU A 9 20.60 4.47 2.87
CA LEU A 9 19.39 3.67 2.60
C LEU A 9 18.92 2.91 3.83
N GLU A 10 19.83 2.39 4.65
CA GLU A 10 19.48 1.77 5.94
C GLU A 10 18.80 2.78 6.87
N THR A 11 19.30 4.01 6.95
CA THR A 11 18.68 5.09 7.71
C THR A 11 17.29 5.41 7.18
N TRP A 12 17.16 5.58 5.86
CA TRP A 12 15.86 5.81 5.21
C TRP A 12 14.86 4.70 5.55
N VAL A 13 15.28 3.43 5.49
CA VAL A 13 14.43 2.28 5.85
C VAL A 13 13.96 2.36 7.29
N GLN A 14 14.83 2.71 8.25
CA GLN A 14 14.40 2.86 9.65
C GLN A 14 13.37 3.98 9.81
N THR A 15 13.58 5.12 9.14
CA THR A 15 12.64 6.25 9.18
C THR A 15 11.30 5.89 8.55
N TRP A 16 11.29 5.21 7.40
CA TRP A 16 10.08 4.71 6.75
C TRP A 16 9.32 3.73 7.65
N LEU A 17 10.00 2.73 8.22
CA LEU A 17 9.35 1.73 9.07
C LEU A 17 8.78 2.33 10.35
N GLN A 18 9.43 3.36 10.89
CA GLN A 18 8.91 4.07 12.05
C GLN A 18 7.65 4.88 11.66
N ALA A 19 7.72 5.67 10.60
CA ALA A 19 6.58 6.44 10.12
C ALA A 19 5.38 5.55 9.75
N ASN A 20 5.64 4.41 9.12
CA ASN A 20 4.62 3.41 8.78
C ASN A 20 3.90 2.88 10.03
N LYS A 21 4.64 2.55 11.09
CA LYS A 21 4.07 2.14 12.39
C LYS A 21 3.27 3.26 13.06
N ASP A 22 3.76 4.49 12.96
CA ASP A 22 3.07 5.65 13.54
C ASP A 22 1.75 5.93 12.82
N CYS A 23 1.72 5.79 11.49
CA CYS A 23 0.52 5.87 10.66
C CYS A 23 -0.47 4.74 10.97
N GLU A 24 0.01 3.49 11.06
CA GLU A 24 -0.80 2.32 11.43
C GLU A 24 -1.46 2.53 12.82
N LYS A 25 -0.70 3.03 13.80
CA LYS A 25 -1.23 3.34 15.14
C LYS A 25 -2.25 4.47 15.13
N ALA A 26 -2.07 5.46 14.26
CA ALA A 26 -2.97 6.60 14.12
C ALA A 26 -4.23 6.27 13.31
N GLY A 27 -4.20 5.21 12.49
CA GLY A 27 -5.21 4.93 11.48
C GLY A 27 -5.23 5.97 10.35
N ASP A 28 -4.12 6.67 10.13
CA ASP A 28 -3.96 7.69 9.09
C ASP A 28 -2.64 7.50 8.36
N TRP A 29 -2.71 7.18 7.08
CA TRP A 29 -1.56 6.87 6.22
C TRP A 29 -1.09 8.07 5.39
N LYS A 30 -1.87 9.16 5.34
CA LYS A 30 -1.54 10.35 4.55
C LYS A 30 -0.17 10.96 4.87
N PRO A 31 0.34 10.94 6.11
CA PRO A 31 1.69 11.45 6.41
C PRO A 31 2.82 10.73 5.65
N LEU A 32 2.60 9.49 5.19
CA LEU A 32 3.61 8.79 4.36
C LEU A 32 3.84 9.47 3.02
N ALA A 33 2.91 10.31 2.54
CA ALA A 33 3.07 11.07 1.31
C ALA A 33 4.32 11.97 1.32
N ASP A 34 4.79 12.38 2.51
CA ASP A 34 5.97 13.24 2.66
C ASP A 34 7.28 12.56 2.28
N PHE A 35 7.28 11.23 2.10
CA PHE A 35 8.42 10.48 1.58
C PHE A 35 8.52 10.50 0.05
N TYR A 36 7.50 10.98 -0.66
CA TYR A 36 7.43 10.90 -2.12
C TYR A 36 7.94 12.19 -2.78
N ALA A 37 8.56 12.02 -3.95
CA ALA A 37 8.86 13.13 -4.83
C ALA A 37 7.55 13.73 -5.37
N PRO A 38 7.53 15.03 -5.75
CA PRO A 38 6.32 15.67 -6.28
C PRO A 38 5.67 14.94 -7.46
N GLU A 39 6.49 14.40 -8.36
CA GLU A 39 6.08 13.67 -9.57
C GLU A 39 6.10 12.14 -9.39
N ALA A 40 6.13 11.65 -8.15
CA ALA A 40 6.24 10.22 -7.90
C ALA A 40 5.03 9.45 -8.42
N THR A 41 5.20 8.15 -8.65
CA THR A 41 4.09 7.26 -9.01
C THR A 41 3.93 6.12 -8.01
N TYR A 42 2.69 5.78 -7.68
CA TYR A 42 2.39 4.64 -6.82
C TYR A 42 1.30 3.79 -7.46
N GLY A 43 1.58 2.51 -7.69
CA GLY A 43 0.60 1.61 -8.29
C GLY A 43 0.74 0.15 -7.87
N TRP A 44 -0.31 -0.60 -8.15
CA TRP A 44 -0.42 -2.05 -7.92
C TRP A 44 -1.46 -2.64 -8.87
N ASN A 45 -1.46 -3.95 -9.02
CA ASN A 45 -2.44 -4.65 -9.84
C ASN A 45 -3.57 -5.25 -8.98
N ILE A 46 -4.80 -5.23 -9.50
CA ILE A 46 -5.98 -5.86 -8.88
C ILE A 46 -6.49 -6.95 -9.81
N GLY A 47 -5.95 -8.15 -9.60
CA GLY A 47 -6.34 -9.34 -10.33
C GLY A 47 -6.24 -9.16 -11.86
N PRO A 48 -7.01 -9.92 -12.65
CA PRO A 48 -6.82 -9.97 -14.10
C PRO A 48 -7.47 -8.80 -14.86
N LYS A 49 -7.95 -7.75 -14.18
CA LYS A 49 -8.85 -6.76 -14.79
C LYS A 49 -8.37 -5.33 -14.71
N GLU A 50 -7.75 -4.95 -13.58
CA GLU A 50 -7.55 -3.55 -13.26
C GLU A 50 -6.15 -3.32 -12.70
N ASP A 51 -5.63 -2.14 -13.03
CA ASP A 51 -4.43 -1.57 -12.45
C ASP A 51 -4.83 -0.34 -11.65
N VAL A 52 -4.20 -0.13 -10.51
CA VAL A 52 -4.27 1.14 -9.79
C VAL A 52 -2.97 1.89 -9.99
N MET A 53 -3.09 3.17 -10.33
CA MET A 53 -1.95 4.06 -10.52
C MET A 53 -2.31 5.49 -10.08
N CYS A 54 -1.57 6.00 -9.11
CA CYS A 54 -1.61 7.40 -8.70
C CYS A 54 -0.36 8.11 -9.24
N VAL A 55 -0.56 9.27 -9.87
CA VAL A 55 0.51 10.08 -10.47
C VAL A 55 0.59 11.42 -9.75
N GLY A 56 1.74 11.67 -9.13
CA GLY A 56 1.99 12.86 -8.33
C GLY A 56 1.60 12.69 -6.86
N ILE A 57 2.23 13.49 -6.01
CA ILE A 57 2.10 13.41 -4.55
C ILE A 57 0.67 13.61 -4.05
N ASP A 58 -0.12 14.45 -4.72
CA ASP A 58 -1.49 14.73 -4.31
C ASP A 58 -2.42 13.53 -4.55
N GLU A 59 -2.31 12.87 -5.70
CA GLU A 59 -3.04 11.62 -5.95
C GLU A 59 -2.58 10.51 -4.99
N ILE A 60 -1.27 10.39 -4.75
CA ILE A 60 -0.73 9.43 -3.78
C ILE A 60 -1.32 9.66 -2.38
N ARG A 61 -1.35 10.92 -1.93
CA ARG A 61 -1.86 11.28 -0.60
C ARG A 61 -3.35 11.03 -0.46
N ASP A 62 -4.15 11.50 -1.42
CA ASP A 62 -5.59 11.50 -1.27
C ASP A 62 -6.26 10.21 -1.74
N ILE A 63 -5.67 9.53 -2.73
CA ILE A 63 -6.20 8.29 -3.29
C ILE A 63 -5.52 7.09 -2.63
N ALA A 64 -4.23 6.87 -2.88
CA ALA A 64 -3.56 5.64 -2.44
C ALA A 64 -3.43 5.54 -0.90
N LEU A 65 -3.00 6.62 -0.24
CA LEU A 65 -2.84 6.65 1.22
C LEU A 65 -4.10 7.15 1.96
N GLY A 66 -5.08 7.68 1.23
CA GLY A 66 -6.33 8.19 1.77
C GLY A 66 -7.48 7.23 1.49
N LEU A 67 -8.11 7.42 0.34
CA LEU A 67 -9.33 6.72 -0.07
C LEU A 67 -9.19 5.19 -0.08
N GLU A 68 -8.03 4.68 -0.51
CA GLU A 68 -7.74 3.25 -0.56
C GLU A 68 -7.44 2.65 0.80
N MET A 69 -6.97 3.43 1.77
CA MET A 69 -6.76 2.96 3.15
C MET A 69 -7.98 3.16 4.04
N GLU A 70 -8.96 3.96 3.61
CA GLU A 70 -10.21 4.15 4.33
C GLU A 70 -10.98 2.83 4.49
N GLY A 71 -11.36 2.52 5.74
CA GLY A 71 -12.00 1.28 6.14
C GLY A 71 -11.03 0.14 6.50
N LEU A 72 -9.71 0.37 6.39
CA LEU A 72 -8.65 -0.57 6.76
C LEU A 72 -7.91 -0.14 8.03
N GLU A 73 -8.52 0.67 8.89
CA GLU A 73 -7.87 1.19 10.11
C GLU A 73 -7.47 0.08 11.09
N ASN A 74 -8.15 -1.06 11.02
CA ASN A 74 -7.87 -2.25 11.82
C ASN A 74 -6.91 -3.24 11.13
N TRP A 75 -6.31 -2.85 10.00
CA TRP A 75 -5.36 -3.67 9.27
C TRP A 75 -3.94 -3.31 9.66
N GLN A 76 -3.12 -4.34 9.80
CA GLN A 76 -1.72 -4.20 10.12
C GLN A 76 -0.87 -4.86 9.03
N TYR A 77 0.26 -4.22 8.73
CA TYR A 77 1.17 -4.62 7.66
C TYR A 77 2.58 -4.87 8.18
N PRO A 78 2.78 -5.86 9.10
CA PRO A 78 4.08 -6.04 9.73
C PRO A 78 5.12 -6.51 8.70
N TYR A 79 6.14 -5.69 8.50
CA TYR A 79 7.29 -6.02 7.67
C TYR A 79 8.05 -7.23 8.23
N GLN A 80 8.30 -8.22 7.36
CA GLN A 80 9.02 -9.46 7.65
C GLN A 80 10.48 -9.39 7.21
N LYS A 81 10.75 -8.69 6.10
CA LYS A 81 12.09 -8.58 5.52
C LYS A 81 12.22 -7.31 4.69
N ILE A 82 13.39 -6.68 4.75
CA ILE A 82 13.78 -5.61 3.84
C ILE A 82 15.01 -6.07 3.04
N LEU A 83 14.99 -5.82 1.73
CA LEU A 83 16.12 -5.92 0.83
C LEU A 83 16.42 -4.52 0.29
N ILE A 84 17.70 -4.21 0.15
CA ILE A 84 18.18 -2.92 -0.34
C ILE A 84 19.20 -3.20 -1.44
N ASP A 85 19.03 -2.54 -2.58
CA ASP A 85 20.01 -2.40 -3.65
C ASP A 85 20.53 -0.96 -3.66
N ASP A 86 21.74 -0.76 -3.12
CA ASP A 86 22.38 0.56 -3.03
C ASP A 86 22.94 1.08 -4.35
N ARG A 87 23.15 0.21 -5.34
CA ARG A 87 23.58 0.63 -6.68
C ARG A 87 22.41 1.18 -7.47
N GLN A 88 21.27 0.52 -7.33
CA GLN A 88 20.03 0.92 -7.99
C GLN A 88 19.17 1.83 -7.12
N GLY A 89 19.51 2.14 -5.86
CA GLY A 89 18.64 2.97 -5.01
C GLY A 89 17.24 2.39 -4.85
N GLU A 90 17.13 1.07 -4.81
CA GLU A 90 15.88 0.34 -4.72
C GLU A 90 15.77 -0.39 -3.39
N ILE A 91 14.55 -0.45 -2.88
CA ILE A 91 14.25 -1.09 -1.60
C ILE A 91 13.01 -1.95 -1.81
N VAL A 92 13.06 -3.22 -1.39
CA VAL A 92 11.90 -4.09 -1.37
C VAL A 92 11.63 -4.48 0.07
N GLY A 93 10.46 -4.13 0.58
CA GLY A 93 10.01 -4.59 1.86
C GLY A 93 8.85 -5.58 1.72
N PHE A 94 8.98 -6.73 2.36
CA PHE A 94 7.99 -7.77 2.39
C PHE A 94 7.21 -7.69 3.69
N TRP A 95 5.88 -7.78 3.62
CA TRP A 95 4.99 -7.65 4.77
C TRP A 95 3.89 -8.71 4.75
N LYS A 96 3.33 -8.99 5.93
CA LYS A 96 2.10 -9.77 6.07
C LYS A 96 0.90 -8.83 6.13
N GLN A 97 -0.30 -9.37 6.04
CA GLN A 97 -1.54 -8.63 6.31
C GLN A 97 -2.26 -9.30 7.47
N ILE A 98 -2.54 -8.52 8.50
CA ILE A 98 -3.23 -8.95 9.70
C ILE A 98 -4.45 -8.07 9.88
N VAL A 99 -5.61 -8.71 10.04
CA VAL A 99 -6.90 -8.04 10.22
C VAL A 99 -7.35 -8.22 11.66
N LEU A 100 -7.71 -7.12 12.32
CA LEU A 100 -8.50 -7.15 13.55
C LEU A 100 -9.97 -6.97 13.17
N ASP A 101 -10.73 -8.07 13.25
CA ASP A 101 -12.15 -8.08 12.88
C ASP A 101 -13.03 -7.28 13.87
N GLY A 102 -14.32 -7.15 13.57
CA GLY A 102 -15.26 -6.36 14.38
C GLY A 102 -15.40 -6.83 15.84
N ASP A 103 -15.05 -8.08 16.13
CA ASP A 103 -15.11 -8.67 17.48
C ASP A 103 -13.73 -8.63 18.18
N GLY A 104 -12.70 -8.07 17.52
CA GLY A 104 -11.32 -8.05 18.00
C GLY A 104 -10.54 -9.35 17.74
N GLY A 105 -11.08 -10.25 16.92
CA GLY A 105 -10.40 -11.45 16.46
C GLY A 105 -9.30 -11.11 15.46
N GLN A 106 -8.13 -11.73 15.62
CA GLN A 106 -6.99 -11.54 14.71
C GLN A 106 -6.98 -12.61 13.62
N GLN A 107 -6.94 -12.19 12.36
CA GLN A 107 -6.87 -13.08 11.20
C GLN A 107 -5.70 -12.67 10.30
N GLU A 108 -4.85 -13.62 9.91
CA GLU A 108 -3.77 -13.39 8.95
C GLU A 108 -4.25 -13.78 7.55
N ILE A 109 -4.04 -12.91 6.57
CA ILE A 109 -4.23 -13.28 5.16
C ILE A 109 -3.05 -14.14 4.75
N TYR A 110 -3.34 -15.37 4.31
CA TYR A 110 -2.30 -16.28 3.85
C TYR A 110 -1.58 -15.69 2.63
N GLY A 111 -0.25 -15.65 2.70
CA GLY A 111 0.61 -15.12 1.64
C GLY A 111 1.60 -14.08 2.15
N ILE A 112 2.29 -13.45 1.21
CA ILE A 112 3.19 -12.34 1.48
C ILE A 112 2.87 -11.22 0.50
N GLY A 113 2.80 -10.00 1.00
CA GLY A 113 2.79 -8.81 0.17
C GLY A 113 4.14 -8.13 0.20
N GLY A 114 4.29 -7.10 -0.61
CA GLY A 114 5.46 -6.26 -0.55
C GLY A 114 5.26 -4.92 -1.23
N SER A 115 6.16 -4.02 -0.86
CA SER A 115 6.29 -2.70 -1.43
C SER A 115 7.71 -2.56 -1.98
N TRP A 116 7.79 -2.22 -3.26
CA TRP A 116 9.04 -1.98 -3.97
C TRP A 116 9.17 -0.50 -4.27
N PHE A 117 10.23 0.11 -3.76
CA PHE A 117 10.50 1.53 -3.86
C PHE A 117 11.74 1.77 -4.71
N ARG A 118 11.72 2.87 -5.46
CA ARG A 118 12.91 3.51 -6.02
C ARG A 118 13.05 4.90 -5.43
N LEU A 119 14.24 5.24 -4.96
CA LEU A 119 14.55 6.58 -4.47
C LEU A 119 15.26 7.41 -5.53
N ASN A 120 14.93 8.70 -5.60
CA ASN A 120 15.63 9.71 -6.37
C ASN A 120 16.87 10.24 -5.62
N ALA A 121 17.64 11.12 -6.25
CA ALA A 121 18.87 11.69 -5.68
C ALA A 121 18.66 12.46 -4.35
N ASP A 122 17.45 12.94 -4.10
CA ASP A 122 17.06 13.65 -2.87
C ASP A 122 16.53 12.69 -1.79
N THR A 123 16.70 11.38 -1.97
CA THR A 123 16.20 10.31 -1.08
C THR A 123 14.67 10.29 -0.91
N LEU A 124 13.94 10.84 -1.89
CA LEU A 124 12.49 10.75 -1.98
C LEU A 124 12.09 9.60 -2.90
N ILE A 125 10.93 8.99 -2.64
CA ILE A 125 10.37 7.93 -3.48
C ILE A 125 10.04 8.52 -4.85
N GLU A 126 10.72 8.04 -5.88
CA GLU A 126 10.44 8.32 -7.29
C GLU A 126 9.26 7.47 -7.77
N TRP A 127 9.23 6.21 -7.35
CA TRP A 127 8.07 5.36 -7.56
C TRP A 127 7.97 4.25 -6.50
N GLN A 128 6.74 3.81 -6.25
CA GLN A 128 6.41 2.63 -5.46
C GLN A 128 5.52 1.67 -6.25
N ARG A 129 5.79 0.37 -6.11
CA ARG A 129 4.94 -0.71 -6.63
C ARG A 129 4.62 -1.69 -5.53
N ASP A 130 3.33 -1.86 -5.27
CA ASP A 130 2.87 -2.88 -4.33
C ASP A 130 2.43 -4.14 -5.06
N PHE A 131 2.64 -5.26 -4.41
CA PHE A 131 2.18 -6.56 -4.87
C PHE A 131 1.67 -7.37 -3.68
N PHE A 132 0.56 -8.04 -3.87
CA PHE A 132 -0.04 -8.93 -2.89
C PHE A 132 -1.03 -9.87 -3.59
N ASP A 133 -1.42 -10.93 -2.91
CA ASP A 133 -2.39 -11.87 -3.45
C ASP A 133 -3.83 -11.35 -3.27
N PHE A 134 -4.37 -10.77 -4.35
CA PHE A 134 -5.74 -10.27 -4.37
C PHE A 134 -6.78 -11.38 -4.12
N GLY A 135 -6.50 -12.63 -4.51
CA GLY A 135 -7.40 -13.76 -4.30
C GLY A 135 -7.55 -14.10 -2.83
N HIS A 136 -6.44 -14.16 -2.08
CA HIS A 136 -6.47 -14.37 -0.64
C HIS A 136 -7.12 -13.20 0.12
N VAL A 137 -6.84 -11.95 -0.28
CA VAL A 137 -7.51 -10.76 0.29
C VAL A 137 -9.02 -10.82 0.07
N SER A 138 -9.45 -11.10 -1.18
CA SER A 138 -10.86 -11.22 -1.53
C SER A 138 -11.56 -12.36 -0.78
N ALA A 139 -10.88 -13.48 -0.60
CA ALA A 139 -11.43 -14.62 0.15
C ALA A 139 -11.71 -14.24 1.62
N LEU A 140 -10.79 -13.54 2.27
CA LEU A 140 -10.98 -13.08 3.65
C LEU A 140 -12.12 -12.04 3.74
N TYR A 141 -12.20 -11.09 2.81
CA TYR A 141 -13.31 -10.13 2.75
C TYR A 141 -14.66 -10.85 2.69
N MET A 142 -14.79 -11.84 1.79
CA MET A 142 -16.01 -12.62 1.66
C MET A 142 -16.33 -13.44 2.90
N GLN A 143 -15.33 -13.93 3.63
CA GLN A 143 -15.53 -14.62 4.90
C GLN A 143 -16.07 -13.64 5.97
N LEU A 144 -15.43 -12.49 6.15
CA LEU A 144 -15.86 -11.48 7.13
C LEU A 144 -17.27 -10.96 6.85
N ILE A 145 -17.64 -10.78 5.57
CA ILE A 145 -19.01 -10.45 5.15
C ILE A 145 -20.00 -11.53 5.62
N LYS A 146 -19.71 -12.81 5.33
CA LYS A 146 -20.60 -13.93 5.65
C LYS A 146 -20.76 -14.13 7.16
N GLU A 147 -19.71 -13.86 7.92
CA GLU A 147 -19.71 -13.98 9.38
C GLU A 147 -20.27 -12.74 10.08
N GLY A 148 -20.52 -11.63 9.37
CA GLY A 148 -20.98 -10.38 9.96
C GLY A 148 -19.92 -9.69 10.83
N LYS A 149 -18.64 -9.94 10.56
CA LYS A 149 -17.49 -9.47 11.36
C LYS A 149 -16.73 -8.31 10.73
N LEU A 150 -17.33 -7.64 9.77
CA LEU A 150 -16.73 -6.43 9.20
C LEU A 150 -16.64 -5.35 10.27
N SER A 151 -15.52 -4.64 10.31
CA SER A 151 -15.47 -3.37 11.04
C SER A 151 -16.45 -2.37 10.39
N ALA A 152 -16.89 -1.37 11.15
CA ALA A 152 -17.78 -0.34 10.61
C ALA A 152 -17.15 0.42 9.42
N GLY A 153 -15.83 0.64 9.44
CA GLY A 153 -15.09 1.23 8.33
C GLY A 153 -15.09 0.35 7.09
N MET A 154 -14.78 -0.94 7.24
CA MET A 154 -14.78 -1.90 6.14
C MET A 154 -16.17 -2.09 5.53
N GLN A 155 -17.21 -2.07 6.36
CA GLN A 155 -18.59 -2.13 5.88
C GLN A 155 -18.91 -0.94 4.96
N LYS A 156 -18.58 0.29 5.34
CA LYS A 156 -18.75 1.48 4.48
C LYS A 156 -17.94 1.37 3.19
N ARG A 157 -16.70 0.88 3.25
CA ARG A 157 -15.86 0.63 2.08
C ARG A 157 -16.53 -0.32 1.09
N ILE A 158 -17.12 -1.42 1.58
CA ILE A 158 -17.83 -2.38 0.75
C ILE A 158 -19.11 -1.78 0.17
N GLU A 159 -19.89 -1.05 0.97
CA GLU A 159 -21.11 -0.35 0.51
C GLU A 159 -20.80 0.63 -0.63
N ARG A 160 -19.71 1.39 -0.53
CA ARG A 160 -19.20 2.27 -1.59
C ARG A 160 -18.92 1.50 -2.88
N SER A 161 -18.20 0.39 -2.77
CA SER A 161 -17.87 -0.47 -3.92
C SER A 161 -19.12 -1.07 -4.57
N LEU A 162 -20.09 -1.54 -3.77
CA LEU A 162 -21.36 -2.11 -4.24
C LEU A 162 -22.26 -1.06 -4.90
N ALA A 163 -22.19 0.20 -4.48
CA ALA A 163 -22.90 1.31 -5.12
C ALA A 163 -22.37 1.63 -6.53
N GLY A 164 -21.29 0.97 -6.97
CA GLY A 164 -20.69 1.17 -8.29
C GLY A 164 -19.89 2.46 -8.38
N GLU A 165 -19.48 3.03 -7.24
CA GLU A 165 -18.62 4.20 -7.22
C GLU A 165 -17.26 3.84 -7.85
N LYS A 166 -16.91 4.56 -8.92
CA LYS A 166 -15.60 4.41 -9.56
C LYS A 166 -14.59 5.22 -8.77
N LEU A 167 -13.69 4.52 -8.10
CA LEU A 167 -12.59 5.16 -7.41
C LEU A 167 -11.61 5.73 -8.43
N PRO A 168 -11.12 6.97 -8.23
CA PRO A 168 -10.06 7.52 -9.06
C PRO A 168 -8.79 6.67 -8.96
N GLY A 169 -7.94 6.72 -9.98
CA GLY A 169 -6.71 5.92 -10.02
C GLY A 169 -6.88 4.48 -10.53
N TYR A 170 -8.11 4.01 -10.80
CA TYR A 170 -8.37 2.70 -11.40
C TYR A 170 -8.38 2.77 -12.93
N TYR A 171 -7.64 1.86 -13.56
CA TYR A 171 -7.53 1.74 -15.00
C TYR A 171 -7.76 0.29 -15.44
N PRO A 172 -8.33 0.05 -16.64
CA PRO A 172 -8.30 -1.28 -17.22
C PRO A 172 -6.86 -1.80 -17.32
N LEU A 173 -6.69 -3.12 -17.20
CA LEU A 173 -5.39 -3.77 -17.23
C LEU A 173 -4.53 -3.28 -18.41
N GLY A 174 -3.33 -2.80 -18.10
CA GLY A 174 -2.36 -2.29 -19.08
C GLY A 174 -2.68 -0.92 -19.67
N GLN A 175 -3.68 -0.21 -19.14
CA GLN A 175 -4.08 1.13 -19.61
C GLN A 175 -3.81 2.23 -18.58
N ALA A 176 -3.08 1.92 -17.51
CA ALA A 176 -2.60 2.94 -16.57
C ALA A 176 -1.69 3.97 -17.28
N PRO A 177 -1.69 5.25 -16.84
CA PRO A 177 -0.91 6.32 -17.46
C PRO A 177 0.60 6.10 -17.38
N VAL A 178 1.05 5.27 -16.43
CA VAL A 178 2.43 4.84 -16.25
C VAL A 178 2.44 3.32 -16.10
N PRO A 179 3.38 2.60 -16.75
CA PRO A 179 3.53 1.17 -16.55
C PRO A 179 3.78 0.82 -15.07
N ILE A 180 3.14 -0.26 -14.60
CA ILE A 180 3.43 -0.83 -13.28
C ILE A 180 4.85 -1.43 -13.27
N TRP A 181 5.33 -1.93 -14.41
CA TRP A 181 6.63 -2.57 -14.61
C TRP A 181 7.46 -1.88 -15.69
#